data_AF-A0A699V9Y8-F1
#
_entry.id   AF-A0A699V9Y8-F1
#
_cell.length_a   1.000
_cell.length_b   1.000
_cell.length_c   1.000
_cell.angle_alpha   90.00
_cell.angle_beta   90.00
_cell.angle_gamma   90.00
#
_symmetry.space_group_name_H-M   'P 1'
#
loop_
_entity.id
_entity.type
_entity.pdbx_description
1 polymer ?
#
loop_
_entity_poly.entity_id
_entity_poly.type
_entity_poly.pdbx_seq_one_letter_code
_entity_poly.pdbx_strand_id
1 'polypeptide(L)'
;WCERMESVFYISNCAAENQVKFATCTLHSVALTWWNTHVQTIGHESAYGMSWKMLMKMMTDKYCPQNEIRKLEMQLWELKLLAGRLNMLFRDRRAHAHTRLLMKAEAMMSREAWTRAIDACDLVHGEVTSLRTTVL
;
A
#
# COMPACT_ATOMS: atom_id res chain seq x y z
N TRP A 1 21.64 5.54 11.70
CA TRP A 1 23.00 5.96 12.10
C TRP A 1 23.01 6.47 13.54
N CYS A 2 22.12 7.39 13.92
CA CYS A 2 22.03 7.93 15.30
C CYS A 2 21.91 6.84 16.36
N GLU A 3 20.95 5.92 16.24
CA GLU A 3 20.75 4.80 17.18
C GLU A 3 21.99 3.91 17.33
N ARG A 4 22.69 3.65 16.21
CA ARG A 4 23.94 2.88 16.21
C ARG A 4 25.02 3.60 17.00
N MET A 5 25.11 4.93 16.85
CA MET A 5 26.08 5.73 17.59
C MET A 5 25.76 5.78 19.09
N GLU A 6 24.49 5.92 19.44
CA GLU A 6 24.04 5.88 20.84
C GLU A 6 24.36 4.54 21.50
N SER A 7 24.20 3.44 20.76
CA SER A 7 24.61 2.11 21.22
C SER A 7 26.12 2.04 21.45
N VAL A 8 26.93 2.62 20.56
CA VAL A 8 28.38 2.67 20.73
C VAL A 8 28.79 3.51 21.93
N PHE A 9 28.14 4.66 22.16
CA PHE A 9 28.38 5.47 23.35
C PHE A 9 28.06 4.71 24.63
N TYR A 10 26.94 3.99 24.65
CA TYR A 10 26.54 3.18 25.78
C TYR A 10 27.55 2.06 26.07
N ILE A 11 27.92 1.27 25.06
CA ILE A 11 28.83 0.13 25.21
C ILE A 11 30.24 0.58 25.61
N SER A 12 30.72 1.70 25.07
CA SER A 12 32.06 2.22 25.35
C SER A 12 32.15 3.06 26.62
N ASN A 13 31.02 3.28 27.32
CA ASN A 13 30.93 4.23 28.43
C ASN A 13 31.46 5.63 28.05
N CYS A 14 31.11 6.11 26.85
CA CYS A 14 31.62 7.35 26.30
C CYS A 14 31.09 8.56 27.10
N ALA A 15 32.02 9.31 27.70
CA ALA A 15 31.70 10.56 28.38
C ALA A 15 31.05 11.56 27.40
N ALA A 16 30.06 12.32 27.89
CA ALA A 16 29.26 13.24 27.07
C ALA A 16 30.12 14.24 26.26
N GLU A 17 31.21 14.71 26.83
CA GLU A 17 32.20 15.61 26.21
C GLU A 17 32.94 15.02 25.01
N ASN A 18 32.97 13.69 24.87
CA ASN A 18 33.66 12.99 23.79
C ASN A 18 32.71 12.44 22.73
N GLN A 19 31.39 12.46 22.97
CA GLN A 19 30.39 11.90 22.07
C GLN A 19 30.42 12.55 20.68
N VAL A 20 30.44 13.89 20.62
CA VAL A 20 30.48 14.62 19.34
C VAL A 20 31.76 14.32 18.57
N LYS A 21 32.92 14.32 19.24
CA LYS A 21 34.21 13.95 18.64
C LYS A 21 34.15 12.54 18.04
N PHE A 22 33.69 11.58 18.84
CA PHE A 22 33.63 10.18 18.42
C PHE A 22 32.68 9.97 17.24
N ALA A 23 31.48 10.56 17.28
CA ALA A 23 30.51 10.41 16.20
C ALA A 23 30.98 11.07 14.90
N THR A 24 31.56 12.26 14.99
CA THR A 24 31.98 13.03 13.81
C THR A 24 33.12 12.37 13.06
N CYS A 25 33.97 11.61 13.75
CA CYS A 25 34.97 10.73 13.13
C CYS A 25 34.37 9.63 12.24
N THR A 26 33.08 9.29 12.40
CA THR A 26 32.40 8.29 11.56
C THR A 26 31.65 8.89 10.39
N LEU A 27 31.66 10.22 10.23
CA LEU A 27 31.08 10.89 9.07
C LEU A 27 31.97 10.68 7.84
N HIS A 28 31.33 10.51 6.69
CA HIS A 28 32.01 10.29 5.42
C HIS A 28 31.42 11.20 4.33
N SER A 29 32.21 11.46 3.28
CA SER A 29 31.76 12.18 2.07
C SER A 29 31.07 13.51 2.41
N VAL A 30 29.90 13.78 1.82
CA VAL A 30 29.13 15.03 1.97
C VAL A 30 28.85 15.39 3.43
N ALA A 31 28.64 14.40 4.31
CA ALA A 31 28.42 14.64 5.73
C ALA A 31 29.69 15.12 6.44
N LEU A 32 30.85 14.55 6.10
CA LEU A 32 32.13 15.00 6.62
C LEU A 32 32.48 16.40 6.11
N THR A 33 32.27 16.68 4.82
CA THR A 33 32.48 18.01 4.25
C THR A 33 31.62 19.05 4.97
N TRP A 34 30.34 18.76 5.19
CA TRP A 34 29.46 19.64 5.94
C TRP A 34 29.93 19.89 7.37
N TRP A 35 30.31 18.84 8.09
CA TRP A 35 30.79 18.98 9.47
C TRP A 35 32.05 19.85 9.52
N ASN A 36 32.99 19.64 8.61
CA ASN A 36 34.22 20.43 8.53
C ASN A 36 33.93 21.92 8.27
N THR A 37 32.99 22.24 7.36
CA THR A 37 32.55 23.62 7.14
C THR A 37 31.90 24.22 8.40
N HIS A 38 31.10 23.44 9.13
CA HIS A 38 30.51 23.91 10.38
C HIS A 38 31.58 24.23 11.43
N VAL A 39 32.53 23.32 11.63
CA VAL A 39 33.68 23.53 12.55
C VAL A 39 34.47 24.79 12.18
N GLN A 40 34.70 25.04 10.88
CA GLN A 40 35.36 26.27 10.41
C GLN A 40 34.55 27.53 10.72
N THR A 41 33.22 27.44 10.70
CA THR A 41 32.33 28.60 10.90
C THR A 41 32.22 28.99 12.37
N ILE A 42 32.01 28.03 13.26
CA ILE A 42 31.76 28.30 14.69
C ILE A 42 33.00 28.15 15.58
N GLY A 43 34.11 27.67 15.01
CA GLY A 43 35.35 27.39 15.70
C GLY A 43 35.40 25.99 16.32
N HIS A 44 36.62 25.44 16.42
CA HIS A 44 36.86 24.08 16.90
C HIS A 44 36.35 23.87 18.34
N GLU A 45 36.65 24.78 19.27
CA GLU A 45 36.23 24.65 20.67
C GLU A 45 34.70 24.66 20.80
N SER A 46 34.03 25.61 20.15
CA SER A 46 32.56 25.68 20.15
C SER A 46 31.93 24.44 19.51
N ALA A 47 32.50 23.96 18.40
CA ALA A 47 31.96 22.82 17.66
C ALA A 47 32.04 21.52 18.45
N TYR A 48 33.16 21.25 19.11
CA TYR A 48 33.31 20.04 19.91
C TYR A 48 32.79 20.18 21.35
N GLY A 49 32.51 21.41 21.80
CA GLY A 49 31.84 21.68 23.08
C GLY A 49 30.32 21.53 23.04
N MET A 50 29.71 21.33 21.86
CA MET A 50 28.27 21.11 21.76
C MET A 50 27.84 19.73 22.29
N SER A 51 26.60 19.62 22.73
CA SER A 51 26.04 18.32 23.13
C SER A 51 25.69 17.45 21.91
N TRP A 52 25.70 16.13 22.11
CA TRP A 52 25.19 15.17 21.12
C TRP A 52 23.78 15.51 20.63
N LYS A 53 22.90 15.94 21.56
CA LYS A 53 21.53 16.35 21.25
C LYS A 53 21.47 17.52 20.26
N MET A 54 22.38 18.49 20.39
CA MET A 54 22.47 19.62 19.46
C MET A 54 22.94 19.16 18.08
N LEU A 55 23.97 18.32 18.01
CA LEU A 55 24.45 17.73 16.76
C LEU A 55 23.33 16.94 16.05
N MET A 56 22.55 16.16 16.80
CA MET A 56 21.42 15.40 16.22
C MET A 56 20.36 16.32 15.63
N LYS A 57 20.00 17.40 16.35
CA LYS A 57 19.07 18.39 15.82
C LYS A 57 19.56 18.97 14.49
N MET A 58 20.83 19.38 14.42
CA MET A 58 21.41 19.93 13.19
C MET A 58 21.43 18.93 12.04
N MET A 59 21.79 17.68 12.32
CA MET A 59 21.78 16.60 11.33
C MET A 59 20.36 16.33 10.80
N THR A 60 19.37 16.28 11.69
CA THR A 60 17.96 16.12 11.32
C THR A 60 17.47 17.29 10.47
N ASP A 61 17.77 18.53 10.86
CA ASP A 61 17.34 19.72 10.11
C ASP A 61 17.93 19.74 8.69
N LYS A 62 19.18 19.28 8.53
CA LYS A 62 19.86 19.24 7.24
C LYS A 62 19.44 18.08 6.33
N TYR A 63 19.36 16.86 6.89
CA TYR A 63 19.21 15.63 6.11
C TYR A 63 17.80 15.04 6.15
N CYS A 64 16.96 15.46 7.09
CA CYS A 64 15.58 15.02 7.23
C CYS A 64 14.62 16.24 7.18
N PRO A 65 14.61 17.00 6.07
CA PRO A 65 13.82 18.22 5.99
C PRO A 65 12.31 17.88 6.04
N GLN A 66 11.60 18.49 6.98
CA GLN A 66 10.21 18.14 7.29
C GLN A 66 9.25 18.31 6.10
N ASN A 67 9.53 19.25 5.19
CA ASN A 67 8.72 19.46 4.00
C ASN A 67 8.76 18.27 3.04
N GLU A 68 9.92 17.64 2.85
CA GLU A 68 10.05 16.46 1.98
C GLU A 68 9.37 15.25 2.62
N ILE A 69 9.54 15.08 3.95
CA ILE A 69 8.84 14.03 4.70
C ILE A 69 7.32 14.19 4.54
N ARG A 70 6.79 15.39 4.79
CA ARG A 70 5.36 15.68 4.66
C ARG A 70 4.84 15.46 3.24
N LYS A 71 5.66 15.78 2.22
CA LYS A 71 5.32 15.53 0.82
C LYS A 71 5.22 14.03 0.53
N LEU A 72 6.16 13.23 1.02
CA LEU A 72 6.12 11.77 0.89
C LEU A 72 4.92 11.17 1.65
N GLU A 73 4.61 11.67 2.84
CA GLU A 73 3.43 11.25 3.60
C GLU A 73 2.14 11.50 2.82
N MET A 74 2.00 12.69 2.22
CA MET A 74 0.84 13.03 1.40
C MET A 74 0.71 12.12 0.17
N GLN A 75 1.81 11.87 -0.54
CA GLN A 75 1.84 10.92 -1.67
C GLN A 75 1.42 9.51 -1.24
N LEU A 76 1.89 9.05 -0.08
CA LEU A 76 1.50 7.76 0.47
C LEU A 76 0.00 7.69 0.80
N TRP A 77 -0.57 8.77 1.34
CA TRP A 77 -2.01 8.88 1.60
C TRP A 77 -2.84 8.79 0.31
N GLU A 78 -2.44 9.51 -0.73
CA GLU A 78 -3.10 9.45 -2.04
C GLU A 78 -3.07 8.04 -2.65
N LEU A 79 -1.91 7.37 -2.59
CA LEU A 79 -1.76 6.00 -3.08
C LEU A 79 -2.66 5.02 -2.32
N LYS A 80 -2.76 5.15 -0.98
CA LYS A 80 -3.66 4.32 -0.16
C LYS A 80 -5.13 4.55 -0.56
N LEU A 81 -5.52 5.80 -0.81
CA LEU A 81 -6.88 6.13 -1.25
C LEU A 81 -7.20 5.51 -2.62
N LEU A 82 -6.27 5.63 -3.58
CA LEU A 82 -6.38 5.03 -4.92
C LEU A 82 -6.50 3.50 -4.83
N ALA A 83 -5.67 2.85 -4.01
CA ALA A 83 -5.76 1.40 -3.78
C ALA A 83 -7.13 1.00 -3.21
N GLY A 84 -7.67 1.78 -2.27
CA GLY A 84 -9.01 1.57 -1.72
C GLY A 84 -10.11 1.66 -2.79
N ARG A 85 -10.07 2.69 -3.63
CA ARG A 85 -11.03 2.87 -4.74
C ARG A 85 -10.95 1.72 -5.75
N LEU A 86 -9.73 1.32 -6.11
CA LEU A 86 -9.51 0.21 -7.03
C LEU A 86 -10.06 -1.11 -6.49
N ASN A 87 -9.85 -1.39 -5.19
CA ASN A 87 -10.41 -2.56 -4.54
C ASN A 87 -11.95 -2.59 -4.58
N MET A 88 -12.60 -1.43 -4.43
CA MET A 88 -14.05 -1.34 -4.55
C MET A 88 -14.52 -1.66 -5.98
N LEU A 89 -13.85 -1.11 -7.00
CA LEU A 89 -14.15 -1.42 -8.41
C LEU A 89 -13.99 -2.91 -8.72
N PHE A 90 -12.96 -3.56 -8.18
CA PHE A 90 -12.77 -5.00 -8.37
C PHE A 90 -13.88 -5.83 -7.72
N ARG A 91 -14.31 -5.46 -6.50
CA ARG A 91 -15.43 -6.12 -5.83
C ARG A 91 -16.72 -5.97 -6.61
N ASP A 92 -17.02 -4.75 -7.06
CA ASP A 92 -18.20 -4.44 -7.84
C ASP A 92 -18.24 -5.21 -9.17
N ARG A 93 -17.13 -5.21 -9.90
CA ARG A 93 -16.99 -6.01 -11.14
C ARG A 93 -17.22 -7.50 -10.91
N ARG A 94 -16.72 -8.04 -9.80
CA ARG A 94 -16.94 -9.45 -9.42
C ARG A 94 -18.41 -9.71 -9.09
N ALA A 95 -19.06 -8.82 -8.35
CA ALA A 95 -20.48 -8.91 -8.01
C ALA A 95 -21.34 -8.90 -9.28
N HIS A 96 -21.12 -7.94 -10.18
CA HIS A 96 -21.81 -7.88 -11.47
C HIS A 96 -21.59 -9.13 -12.33
N ALA A 97 -20.36 -9.65 -12.39
CA ALA A 97 -20.08 -10.88 -13.13
C ALA A 97 -20.85 -12.08 -12.55
N HIS A 98 -20.95 -12.17 -11.22
CA HIS A 98 -21.71 -13.21 -10.53
C HIS A 98 -23.21 -13.10 -10.83
N THR A 99 -23.81 -11.92 -10.67
CA THR A 99 -25.23 -11.67 -10.99
C THR A 99 -25.54 -12.04 -12.44
N ARG A 100 -24.66 -11.67 -13.39
CA ARG A 100 -24.83 -12.02 -14.80
C ARG A 100 -24.85 -13.54 -15.05
N LEU A 101 -24.03 -14.30 -14.33
CA LEU A 101 -24.02 -15.77 -14.45
C LEU A 101 -25.30 -16.39 -13.90
N LEU A 102 -25.78 -15.89 -12.75
CA LEU A 102 -27.05 -16.34 -12.16
C LEU A 102 -28.22 -16.08 -13.12
N MET A 103 -28.36 -14.86 -13.64
CA MET A 103 -29.40 -14.51 -14.60
C MET A 103 -29.35 -15.40 -15.86
N LYS A 104 -28.15 -15.72 -16.36
CA LYS A 104 -28.00 -16.64 -17.50
C LYS A 104 -28.45 -18.05 -17.18
N ALA A 105 -28.14 -18.56 -15.99
CA ALA A 105 -28.56 -19.88 -15.55
C ALA A 105 -30.09 -19.95 -15.38
N GLU A 106 -30.69 -18.95 -14.74
CA GLU A 106 -32.15 -18.87 -14.58
C GLU A 106 -32.88 -18.79 -15.92
N ALA A 107 -32.39 -17.98 -16.86
CA ALA A 107 -32.95 -17.89 -18.20
C ALA A 107 -32.84 -19.21 -18.97
N MET A 108 -31.71 -19.93 -18.83
CA MET A 108 -31.50 -21.24 -19.44
C MET A 108 -32.47 -22.28 -18.87
N MET A 109 -32.58 -22.39 -17.56
CA MET A 109 -33.51 -23.31 -16.89
C MET A 109 -34.97 -23.01 -17.27
N SER A 110 -35.34 -21.73 -17.33
CA SER A 110 -36.69 -21.31 -17.74
C SER A 110 -37.00 -21.70 -19.19
N ARG A 111 -36.03 -21.50 -20.09
CA ARG A 111 -36.15 -21.91 -21.49
C ARG A 111 -36.30 -23.42 -21.63
N GLU A 112 -35.48 -24.20 -20.94
CA GLU A 112 -35.58 -25.67 -20.94
C GLU A 112 -36.93 -26.16 -20.40
N ALA A 113 -37.45 -25.53 -19.34
CA ALA A 113 -38.76 -25.86 -18.80
C ALA A 113 -39.88 -25.54 -19.80
N TRP A 114 -39.80 -24.40 -20.49
CA TRP A 114 -40.77 -24.01 -21.51
C TRP A 114 -40.75 -24.94 -22.73
N THR A 115 -39.57 -25.32 -23.22
CA THR A 115 -39.42 -26.31 -24.30
C THR A 115 -40.04 -27.65 -23.91
N ARG A 116 -39.71 -28.18 -22.72
CA ARG A 116 -40.31 -29.44 -22.23
C ARG A 116 -41.83 -29.37 -22.13
N ALA A 117 -42.39 -28.23 -21.76
CA ALA A 117 -43.85 -28.05 -21.70
C ALA A 117 -44.48 -28.08 -23.11
N ILE A 118 -43.85 -27.46 -24.10
CA ILE A 118 -44.31 -27.51 -25.50
C ILE A 118 -44.26 -28.93 -26.03
N ASP A 119 -43.13 -29.62 -25.86
CA ASP A 119 -42.96 -30.99 -26.35
C ASP A 119 -44.03 -31.93 -25.76
N ALA A 120 -44.38 -31.74 -24.48
CA ALA A 120 -45.45 -32.47 -23.83
C ALA A 120 -46.84 -32.14 -24.41
N CYS A 121 -47.12 -30.87 -24.70
CA CYS A 121 -48.37 -30.46 -25.35
C CYS A 121 -48.52 -31.06 -26.75
N ASP A 122 -47.45 -31.03 -27.55
CA ASP A 122 -47.45 -31.56 -28.92
C ASP A 122 -47.68 -33.08 -28.93
N LEU A 123 -47.08 -33.81 -27.98
CA LEU A 123 -47.30 -35.25 -27.82
C LEU A 123 -48.78 -35.57 -27.54
N VAL A 124 -49.39 -34.88 -26.58
CA VAL A 124 -50.82 -35.07 -26.24
C VAL A 124 -51.71 -34.70 -27.42
N HIS A 125 -51.40 -33.62 -28.14
CA HIS A 125 -52.15 -33.22 -29.32
C HIS A 125 -52.07 -34.28 -30.44
N GLY A 126 -50.89 -34.86 -30.66
CA GLY A 126 -50.68 -35.97 -31.60
C GLY A 126 -51.49 -37.22 -31.22
N GLU A 127 -51.49 -37.60 -29.95
CA GLU A 127 -52.30 -38.73 -29.44
C GLU A 127 -53.79 -38.50 -29.65
N VAL A 128 -54.30 -37.32 -29.31
CA VAL A 128 -55.72 -36.96 -29.50
C VAL A 128 -56.10 -36.99 -30.99
N THR A 129 -55.23 -36.49 -31.86
CA THR A 129 -55.48 -36.49 -33.31
C THR A 129 -55.52 -37.92 -33.87
N SER A 130 -54.59 -38.78 -33.45
CA SER A 130 -54.54 -40.20 -33.84
C SER A 130 -55.78 -40.97 -33.40
N LEU A 131 -56.21 -40.79 -32.13
CA LEU A 131 -57.45 -41.41 -31.63
C LEU A 131 -58.67 -40.95 -32.44
N ARG A 132 -58.74 -39.67 -32.80
CA ARG A 132 -59.84 -39.12 -33.60
C ARG A 132 -59.88 -39.68 -35.02
N THR A 133 -58.73 -39.94 -35.65
CA THR A 133 -58.66 -40.56 -36.97
C THR A 133 -58.95 -42.06 -36.97
N THR A 134 -58.81 -42.74 -35.83
CA THR A 134 -59.04 -44.20 -35.72
C THR A 134 -60.51 -44.53 -35.42
N VAL A 135 -61.27 -43.58 -34.87
CA VAL A 135 -62.69 -43.74 -34.50
C VAL A 135 -63.66 -43.30 -35.61
N LEU A 136 -63.14 -42.71 -36.70
CA LEU A 136 -63.89 -42.37 -37.92
C LEU A 136 -63.63 -43.42 -39.01
#